data_AF-B2TES9-F1
#
_entry.id   AF-B2TES9-F1
#
_cell.length_a   1.000
_cell.length_b   1.000
_cell.length_c   1.000
_cell.angle_alpha   90.00
_cell.angle_beta   90.00
_cell.angle_gamma   90.00
#
_symmetry.space_group_name_H-M   'P 1'
#
loop_
_entity.id
_entity.type
_entity.pdbx_description
1 polymer ?
#
loop_
_entity_poly.entity_id
_entity_poly.type
_entity_poly.pdbx_seq_one_letter_code
_entity_poly.pdbx_strand_id
1 'polypeptide(L)' 'MQILPNTPATRISSHRGYGLRASTTPTGDGLHSADLVIEQPGRPPRAFASLDLFYDHEQAMQYATVWGRIWVDSKT' A
#
# COMPACT_ATOMS: atom_id res chain seq x y z
N MET A 1 10.73 24.38 -13.50
CA MET A 1 10.79 23.05 -12.87
C MET A 1 9.56 22.92 -11.98
N GLN A 2 8.62 22.05 -12.32
CA GLN A 2 7.47 21.79 -11.45
C GLN A 2 7.94 20.84 -10.35
N ILE A 3 7.98 21.31 -9.10
CA ILE A 3 8.20 20.45 -7.94
C ILE A 3 6.89 19.70 -7.74
N LEU A 4 6.82 18.44 -8.15
CA LEU A 4 5.72 17.57 -7.77
C LEU A 4 5.81 17.44 -6.23
N PRO A 5 4.77 17.81 -5.46
CA PRO A 5 4.78 17.56 -4.02
C PRO A 5 4.95 16.06 -3.81
N ASN A 6 5.73 15.68 -2.78
CA ASN A 6 6.05 14.33 -2.32
C ASN A 6 4.79 13.49 -2.01
N THR A 7 3.97 13.25 -3.02
CA THR A 7 2.76 12.45 -2.92
C THR A 7 3.25 11.01 -3.02
N PRO A 8 3.06 10.18 -1.98
CA PRO A 8 3.48 8.79 -2.03
C PRO A 8 2.84 8.14 -3.26
N ALA A 9 3.66 7.45 -4.07
CA ALA A 9 3.15 6.71 -5.21
C ALA A 9 2.09 5.73 -4.69
N THR A 10 0.92 5.72 -5.33
CA THR A 10 -0.27 5.00 -4.83
C THR A 10 -0.87 4.17 -5.95
N ARG A 11 -1.26 2.93 -5.63
CA ARG A 11 -1.90 1.98 -6.54
C ARG A 11 -3.20 1.53 -5.90
N ILE A 12 -4.29 1.81 -6.59
CA ILE A 12 -5.64 1.40 -6.17
C ILE A 12 -6.01 0.14 -6.95
N SER A 13 -6.50 -0.87 -6.24
CA SER A 13 -7.05 -2.08 -6.82
C SER A 13 -8.22 -2.59 -5.97
N SER A 14 -8.95 -3.58 -6.45
CA SER A 14 -9.99 -4.25 -5.68
C SER A 14 -9.77 -5.76 -5.67
N HIS A 15 -10.21 -6.43 -4.61
CA HIS A 15 -10.15 -7.88 -4.47
C HIS A 15 -11.29 -8.38 -3.58
N ARG A 16 -12.12 -9.31 -4.08
CA ARG A 16 -13.27 -9.88 -3.35
C ARG A 16 -14.20 -8.84 -2.69
N GLY A 17 -14.42 -7.71 -3.36
CA GLY A 17 -15.27 -6.62 -2.84
C GLY A 17 -14.59 -5.69 -1.82
N TYR A 18 -13.31 -5.92 -1.50
CA TYR A 18 -12.48 -4.99 -0.74
C TYR A 18 -11.73 -4.06 -1.67
N GLY A 19 -11.62 -2.78 -1.30
CA GLY A 19 -10.71 -1.81 -1.91
C GLY A 19 -9.33 -1.92 -1.29
N LEU A 20 -8.28 -1.92 -2.10
CA LEU A 20 -6.89 -1.95 -1.69
C LEU A 20 -6.19 -0.70 -2.24
N ARG A 21 -5.68 0.16 -1.35
CA ARG A 21 -4.85 1.30 -1.69
C ARG A 21 -3.44 1.04 -1.15
N ALA A 22 -2.61 0.46 -1.99
CA ALA A 22 -1.18 0.32 -1.72
C ALA A 22 -0.50 1.68 -1.93
N SER A 23 0.47 2.02 -1.11
CA SER A 23 1.28 3.21 -1.26
C SER A 23 2.71 2.96 -0.81
N THR A 24 3.61 3.84 -1.22
CA THR A 24 5.00 3.80 -0.76
C THR A 24 5.51 5.17 -0.37
N THR A 25 6.21 5.22 0.77
CA THR A 25 6.81 6.43 1.32
C THR A 25 8.33 6.25 1.37
N PRO A 26 9.11 7.15 0.76
CA PRO A 26 10.57 7.15 0.94
C PRO A 26 10.93 7.41 2.41
N THR A 27 11.89 6.66 2.91
CA THR A 27 12.46 6.83 4.26
C THR A 27 13.79 7.59 4.18
N GLY A 28 14.27 8.10 5.32
CA GLY A 28 15.50 8.89 5.38
C GLY A 28 16.79 8.14 5.05
N ASP A 29 16.75 6.81 5.02
CA ASP A 29 17.86 5.89 4.72
C ASP A 29 17.84 5.37 3.27
N GLY A 30 16.97 5.92 2.41
CA GLY A 30 16.88 5.54 1.00
C GLY A 30 16.08 4.26 0.73
N LEU A 31 15.32 3.78 1.73
CA LEU A 31 14.35 2.71 1.56
C LEU A 31 12.95 3.29 1.22
N HIS A 32 12.06 2.39 0.86
CA HIS A 32 10.68 2.62 0.50
C HIS A 32 9.80 1.74 1.38
N SER A 33 8.89 2.35 2.15
CA SER A 33 7.90 1.60 2.92
C SER A 33 6.86 0.97 2.00
N ALA A 34 6.43 -0.25 2.33
CA ALA A 34 5.23 -0.85 1.79
C ALA A 34 4.04 -0.54 2.70
N ASP A 35 3.22 0.43 2.31
CA ASP A 35 2.05 0.87 3.07
C ASP A 35 0.76 0.40 2.38
N LEU A 36 -0.28 0.13 3.17
CA LEU A 36 -1.55 -0.37 2.64
C LEU A 36 -2.74 0.15 3.42
N VAL A 37 -3.76 0.63 2.72
CA VAL A 37 -5.11 0.83 3.27
C VAL A 37 -6.07 -0.17 2.63
N ILE A 38 -6.83 -0.87 3.45
CA ILE A 38 -7.89 -1.79 3.03
C ILE A 38 -9.26 -1.19 3.39
N GLU A 39 -10.11 -1.01 2.39
CA GLU A 39 -11.47 -0.48 2.50
C GLU A 39 -12.47 -1.65 2.36
N GLN A 40 -13.36 -1.81 3.34
CA GLN A 40 -14.45 -2.80 3.30
C GLN A 40 -15.80 -2.08 3.36
N PRO A 41 -16.80 -2.48 2.54
CA PRO A 41 -18.14 -1.92 2.63
C PRO A 41 -18.71 -2.00 4.05
N GLY A 42 -19.21 -0.86 4.56
CA GLY A 42 -19.86 -0.79 5.87
C GLY A 42 -18.92 -0.89 7.07
N ARG A 43 -17.59 -0.85 6.89
CA ARG A 43 -16.62 -0.82 7.98
C ARG A 43 -15.60 0.31 7.81
N PRO A 44 -15.03 0.83 8.91
CA PRO A 44 -13.91 1.76 8.83
C PRO A 44 -12.72 1.16 8.06
N PRO A 45 -11.99 1.97 7.27
CA PRO A 45 -10.77 1.52 6.61
C PRO A 45 -9.73 1.03 7.61
N ARG A 46 -8.91 0.06 7.18
CA ARG A 46 -7.79 -0.46 7.97
C ARG A 46 -6.48 -0.07 7.32
N ALA A 47 -5.64 0.64 8.06
CA ALA A 47 -4.32 1.04 7.60
C ALA A 47 -3.23 0.14 8.18
N PHE A 48 -2.26 -0.20 7.35
CA PHE A 48 -1.03 -0.90 7.69
C PHE A 48 0.13 -0.06 7.18
N ALA A 49 0.99 0.38 8.09
CA ALA A 49 2.17 1.16 7.77
C ALA A 49 3.40 0.26 7.85
N SER A 50 4.33 0.44 6.91
CA SER A 50 5.63 -0.24 6.86
C SER A 50 5.52 -1.75 7.05
N LEU A 51 4.69 -2.40 6.24
CA LEU A 51 4.57 -3.87 6.22
C LEU A 51 5.93 -4.55 6.01
N ASP A 52 6.78 -3.91 5.20
CA ASP A 52 8.20 -4.19 5.01
C ASP A 52 8.89 -2.96 4.38
N LEU A 53 10.21 -3.00 4.22
CA LEU A 53 11.03 -1.95 3.60
C LEU A 53 11.80 -2.49 2.39
N PHE A 54 11.82 -1.73 1.31
CA PHE A 54 12.46 -2.12 0.05
C PHE A 54 13.39 -1.03 -0.47
N TYR A 55 14.43 -1.39 -1.20
CA TYR A 55 15.25 -0.42 -1.94
C TYR A 55 14.54 0.11 -3.19
N ASP A 56 13.56 -0.61 -3.70
CA ASP A 56 12.83 -0.28 -4.93
C ASP A 56 11.37 0.03 -4.61
N HIS A 57 10.90 1.19 -5.07
CA HIS A 57 9.53 1.66 -4.83
C HIS A 57 8.48 0.76 -5.49
N GLU A 58 8.72 0.21 -6.69
CA GLU A 58 7.80 -0.71 -7.36
C GLU A 58 7.71 -2.04 -6.62
N GLN A 59 8.81 -2.50 -6.01
CA GLN A 59 8.78 -3.69 -5.16
C GLN A 59 7.93 -3.46 -3.90
N ALA A 60 8.10 -2.34 -3.21
CA ALA A 60 7.28 -1.97 -2.05
C ALA A 60 5.78 -1.92 -2.42
N MET A 61 5.45 -1.29 -3.55
CA MET A 61 4.09 -1.17 -4.07
C MET A 61 3.47 -2.52 -4.44
N GLN A 62 4.22 -3.36 -5.14
CA GLN A 62 3.78 -4.70 -5.54
C GLN A 62 3.58 -5.59 -4.32
N TYR A 63 4.50 -5.52 -3.35
CA TYR A 63 4.42 -6.27 -2.11
C TYR A 63 3.16 -5.90 -1.32
N ALA A 64 2.93 -4.60 -1.07
CA ALA A 64 1.72 -4.13 -0.38
C ALA A 64 0.42 -4.59 -1.07
N THR A 65 0.40 -4.60 -2.41
CA THR A 65 -0.76 -5.07 -3.19
C THR A 65 -1.01 -6.57 -2.99
N VAL A 66 0.03 -7.40 -3.09
CA VAL A 66 -0.07 -8.86 -2.92
C VAL A 66 -0.43 -9.22 -1.48
N TRP A 67 0.22 -8.58 -0.51
CA TRP A 67 -0.06 -8.77 0.91
C TRP A 67 -1.53 -8.44 1.23
N GLY A 68 -2.06 -7.35 0.66
CA GLY A 68 -3.46 -6.97 0.83
C GLY A 68 -4.44 -8.04 0.33
N ARG A 69 -4.15 -8.68 -0.80
CA ARG A 69 -4.97 -9.79 -1.32
C ARG A 69 -4.93 -11.01 -0.38
N ILE A 70 -3.74 -11.40 0.07
CA ILE A 70 -3.57 -12.50 1.04
C ILE A 70 -4.33 -12.21 2.34
N TRP A 71 -4.24 -10.97 2.83
CA TRP A 71 -4.98 -10.57 4.02
C TRP A 71 -6.49 -10.71 3.83
N VAL A 72 -7.04 -10.23 2.70
CA VAL A 72 -8.47 -10.36 2.39
C VAL A 72 -8.87 -11.84 2.30
N ASP A 73 -8.06 -12.65 1.62
CA ASP A 73 -8.29 -14.09 1.50
C ASP A 73 -8.27 -14.79 2.87
N SER A 74 -7.49 -14.30 3.84
CA SER A 74 -7.48 -14.82 5.22
C SER A 74 -8.72 -14.45 6.06
N LYS A 75 -9.56 -13.53 5.57
CA LYS A 75 -10.80 -13.07 6.24
C LYS A 75 -12.06 -13.68 5.64
N THR A 76 -11.95 -14.37 4.52
CA THR A 76 -13.06 -14.96 3.77
C THR A 76 -13.02 -16.47 3.90
#